data_AF-A0A438KII0-F1
#
_entry.id   AF-A0A438KII0-F1
#
_cell.length_a   1.000
_cell.length_b   1.000
_cell.length_c   1.000
_cell.angle_alpha   90.00
_cell.angle_beta   90.00
_cell.angle_gamma   90.00
#
_symmetry.space_group_name_H-M   'P 1'
#
loop_
_entity.id
_entity.type
_entity.pdbx_description
1 polymer ?
#
loop_
_entity_poly.entity_id
_entity_poly.type
_entity_poly.pdbx_seq_one_letter_code
_entity_poly.pdbx_strand_id
1 'polypeptide(L)'
;MDNESETQVDSSASRRRDPGWKYGRLVNEKDLNTIIYIFCDKVTKGGIYRHKQHLVGGYRNAKKCRKCPEHVREEMEEYMSSKKNQKEQMNMGSKYVNEDLFGLEDEDIGEEINSRTNITNISSGGSNRGGSGGRTFSSKKPRQKGPMDHFFTPNAEMVVQNQRSGKMNQTTINDAYKKEARERVCTLITRWMYEAAIPFNAVTYPSFQPMIEAIGQYGVGMKGPTFHEVRVTNLKKELALTKDLMKDHMVEWGKNGCSIMSDGWTDRKERTLVNFLVNCSKGTMFMQSIDVSSMIKTGEKMFELLDKWVEQVGEENVIQL
;
A
#
# COMPACT_ATOMS: atom_id res chain seq x y z
N MET A 1 39.15 17.88 26.75
CA MET A 1 38.71 19.21 26.30
C MET A 1 38.96 19.29 24.80
N ASP A 2 38.38 18.42 23.99
CA ASP A 2 36.95 18.38 23.65
C ASP A 2 36.52 19.72 23.03
N ASN A 3 36.43 19.78 21.71
CA ASN A 3 35.14 20.10 21.10
C ASN A 3 35.09 19.56 19.66
N GLU A 4 34.22 18.58 19.43
CA GLU A 4 33.80 18.19 18.08
C GLU A 4 32.81 19.24 17.58
N SER A 5 32.96 19.71 16.34
CA SER A 5 31.93 20.52 15.67
C SER A 5 31.38 19.72 14.49
N GLU A 6 30.19 19.16 14.68
CA GLU A 6 29.50 18.30 13.72
C GLU A 6 29.29 18.97 12.36
N THR A 7 29.68 18.29 11.29
CA THR A 7 29.38 18.71 9.92
C THR A 7 27.90 18.46 9.61
N GLN A 8 27.07 19.51 9.61
CA GLN A 8 25.67 19.40 9.17
C GLN A 8 25.58 18.95 7.71
N VAL A 9 25.07 17.74 7.48
CA VAL A 9 24.82 17.19 6.13
C VAL A 9 23.50 17.75 5.60
N ASP A 10 23.58 18.66 4.63
CA ASP A 10 22.41 19.30 4.03
C ASP A 10 21.52 18.28 3.26
N SER A 11 20.26 18.22 3.69
CA SER A 11 19.19 17.40 3.11
C SER A 11 18.88 17.70 1.63
N SER A 12 19.36 18.81 1.07
CA SER A 12 19.16 19.16 -0.35
C SER A 12 19.84 18.20 -1.34
N ALA A 13 20.89 17.49 -0.93
CA ALA A 13 21.68 16.62 -1.81
C ALA A 13 20.90 15.41 -2.37
N SER A 14 19.99 14.83 -1.59
CA SER A 14 19.27 13.58 -1.92
C SER A 14 18.39 13.68 -3.18
N ARG A 15 17.91 14.89 -3.51
CA ARG A 15 17.00 15.16 -4.65
C ARG A 15 17.71 15.37 -5.99
N ARG A 16 19.04 15.56 -6.02
CA ARG A 16 19.81 15.90 -7.24
C ARG A 16 20.30 14.67 -8.05
N ARG A 17 19.60 13.53 -7.95
CA ARG A 17 19.95 12.29 -8.69
C ARG A 17 19.39 12.19 -10.11
N ASP A 18 18.38 12.99 -10.47
CA ASP A 18 17.88 13.02 -11.86
C ASP A 18 18.83 13.85 -12.74
N PRO A 19 19.37 13.29 -13.84
CA PRO A 19 20.39 13.96 -14.64
C PRO A 19 19.85 15.21 -15.36
N GLY A 20 18.52 15.37 -15.48
CA GLY A 20 17.92 16.61 -15.96
C GLY A 20 18.28 17.85 -15.11
N TRP A 21 18.63 17.68 -13.82
CA TRP A 21 19.04 18.81 -12.97
C TRP A 21 20.45 19.34 -13.30
N LYS A 22 21.25 18.61 -14.10
CA LYS A 22 22.52 19.14 -14.63
C LYS A 22 22.31 20.30 -15.60
N TYR A 23 21.15 20.34 -16.27
CA TYR A 23 20.88 21.20 -17.44
C TYR A 23 19.80 22.26 -17.19
N GLY A 24 19.24 22.29 -15.98
CA GLY A 24 18.20 23.23 -15.55
C GLY A 24 18.48 23.85 -14.19
N ARG A 25 18.15 25.13 -14.03
CA ARG A 25 18.25 25.88 -12.76
C ARG A 25 16.85 26.29 -12.29
N LEU A 26 16.60 26.25 -10.98
CA LEU A 26 15.34 26.74 -10.41
C LEU A 26 15.28 28.27 -10.47
N VAL A 27 14.10 28.82 -10.73
CA VAL A 27 13.86 30.28 -10.62
C VAL A 27 13.78 30.70 -9.15
N ASN A 28 13.05 29.91 -8.34
CA ASN A 28 12.92 30.09 -6.90
C ASN A 28 13.21 28.76 -6.22
N GLU A 29 14.01 28.77 -5.14
CA GLU A 29 14.31 27.56 -4.36
C GLU A 29 13.07 26.96 -3.66
N LYS A 30 12.01 27.77 -3.51
CA LYS A 30 10.71 27.34 -2.95
C LYS A 30 9.76 26.75 -4.01
N ASP A 31 9.96 27.04 -5.31
CA ASP A 31 9.05 26.63 -6.40
C ASP A 31 9.72 25.63 -7.35
N LEU A 32 9.71 24.33 -6.99
CA LEU A 32 10.28 23.24 -7.78
C LEU A 32 9.68 23.09 -9.21
N ASN A 33 8.54 23.75 -9.46
CA ASN A 33 7.80 23.67 -10.72
C ASN A 33 8.33 24.61 -11.81
N THR A 34 9.18 25.59 -11.48
CA THR A 34 9.63 26.63 -12.44
C THR A 34 11.14 26.54 -12.68
N ILE A 35 11.52 26.09 -13.87
CA ILE A 35 12.92 25.82 -14.26
C ILE A 35 13.32 26.67 -15.47
N ILE A 36 14.49 27.30 -15.39
CA ILE A 36 15.25 27.92 -16.49
C ILE A 36 16.19 26.88 -17.09
N TYR A 37 16.32 26.87 -18.42
CA TYR A 37 17.17 25.95 -19.16
C TYR A 37 18.49 26.62 -19.49
N ILE A 38 19.60 25.95 -19.17
CA ILE A 38 20.95 26.51 -19.34
C ILE A 38 21.28 26.78 -20.82
N PHE A 39 20.66 26.06 -21.76
CA PHE A 39 20.94 26.21 -23.20
C PHE A 39 20.08 27.25 -23.92
N CYS A 40 18.91 27.62 -23.40
CA CYS A 40 17.96 28.46 -24.14
C CYS A 40 17.29 29.55 -23.31
N ASP A 41 17.65 29.67 -22.03
CA ASP A 41 17.15 30.63 -21.02
C ASP A 41 15.63 30.69 -20.89
N LYS A 42 14.93 29.73 -21.47
CA LYS A 42 13.47 29.70 -21.46
C LYS A 42 12.97 29.23 -20.10
N VAL A 43 12.14 30.03 -19.45
CA VAL A 43 11.41 29.61 -18.26
C VAL A 43 10.28 28.65 -18.67
N THR A 44 10.15 27.50 -18.02
CA THR A 44 8.96 26.65 -18.12
C THR A 44 8.37 26.33 -16.77
N LYS A 45 7.03 26.30 -16.71
CA LYS A 45 6.25 25.77 -15.59
C LYS A 45 5.89 24.30 -15.91
N GLY A 46 6.23 23.37 -15.02
CA GLY A 46 6.04 21.92 -15.20
C GLY A 46 7.18 21.03 -14.69
N GLY A 47 8.12 21.59 -13.91
CA GLY A 47 9.16 20.83 -13.21
C GLY A 47 10.11 20.03 -14.11
N ILE A 48 10.85 19.10 -13.49
CA ILE A 48 11.98 18.39 -14.12
C ILE A 48 11.55 17.42 -15.24
N TYR A 49 10.29 16.97 -15.23
CA TYR A 49 9.76 16.10 -16.29
C TYR A 49 9.57 16.88 -17.59
N ARG A 50 8.89 18.02 -17.54
CA ARG A 50 8.76 18.93 -18.69
C ARG A 50 10.12 19.49 -19.12
N HIS A 51 11.07 19.63 -18.18
CA HIS A 51 12.46 19.96 -18.49
C HIS A 51 13.08 18.98 -19.50
N LYS A 52 13.08 17.67 -19.19
CA LYS A 52 13.63 16.64 -20.09
C LYS A 52 12.91 16.57 -21.44
N GLN A 53 11.58 16.71 -21.46
CA GLN A 53 10.80 16.70 -22.71
C GLN A 53 11.19 17.82 -23.69
N HIS A 54 11.62 18.99 -23.22
CA HIS A 54 12.09 20.10 -24.08
C HIS A 54 13.52 19.88 -24.59
N LEU A 55 14.40 19.22 -23.81
CA LEU A 55 15.75 18.85 -24.25
C LEU A 55 15.69 17.83 -25.38
N VAL A 56 14.99 16.71 -25.17
CA VAL A 56 14.80 15.64 -26.16
C VAL A 56 13.96 16.16 -27.35
N GLY A 57 12.82 16.79 -27.09
CA GLY A 57 11.85 17.19 -28.11
C GLY A 57 10.91 16.06 -28.51
N GLY A 58 10.03 16.31 -29.50
CA GLY A 58 9.06 15.32 -30.01
C GLY A 58 7.73 15.22 -29.23
N TYR A 59 7.60 15.88 -28.08
CA TYR A 59 6.39 15.85 -27.26
C TYR A 59 5.40 16.97 -27.61
N ARG A 60 4.10 16.66 -27.73
CA ARG A 60 3.02 17.64 -28.01
C ARG A 60 3.03 18.82 -27.03
N ASN A 61 3.35 18.56 -25.76
CA ASN A 61 3.27 19.52 -24.66
C ASN A 61 4.60 20.27 -24.39
N ALA A 62 5.65 20.05 -25.18
CA ALA A 62 6.96 20.69 -25.02
C ALA A 62 7.65 20.98 -26.36
N LYS A 63 7.77 22.26 -26.73
CA LYS A 63 8.55 22.70 -27.91
C LYS A 63 10.01 22.25 -27.78
N LYS A 64 10.61 21.61 -28.80
CA LYS A 64 12.03 21.20 -28.81
C LYS A 64 13.00 22.39 -28.63
N CYS A 65 14.06 22.21 -27.84
CA CYS A 65 15.17 23.16 -27.74
C CYS A 65 15.97 23.21 -29.05
N ARG A 66 16.30 24.42 -29.53
CA ARG A 66 17.15 24.62 -30.73
C ARG A 66 18.64 24.82 -30.42
N LYS A 67 19.00 24.98 -29.15
CA LYS A 67 20.37 25.26 -28.68
C LYS A 67 20.97 24.13 -27.84
N CYS A 68 20.25 23.02 -27.67
CA CYS A 68 20.72 21.88 -26.89
C CYS A 68 21.70 21.04 -27.73
N PRO A 69 22.94 20.77 -27.27
CA PRO A 69 23.88 19.89 -27.96
C PRO A 69 23.35 18.45 -28.09
N GLU A 70 23.65 17.75 -29.17
CA GLU A 70 23.03 16.44 -29.45
C GLU A 70 23.35 15.38 -28.38
N HIS A 71 24.59 15.33 -27.87
CA HIS A 71 24.99 14.41 -26.79
C HIS A 71 24.14 14.56 -25.51
N VAL A 72 23.66 15.77 -25.20
CA VAL A 72 22.77 16.02 -24.04
C VAL A 72 21.35 15.50 -24.34
N ARG A 73 20.94 15.54 -25.60
CA ARG A 73 19.62 15.04 -26.03
C ARG A 73 19.59 13.52 -25.96
N GLU A 74 20.65 12.87 -26.42
CA GLU A 74 20.88 11.43 -26.31
C GLU A 74 20.92 10.96 -24.83
N GLU A 75 21.73 11.58 -23.96
CA GLU A 75 21.78 11.23 -22.52
C GLU A 75 20.39 11.31 -21.85
N MET A 76 19.61 12.35 -22.17
CA MET A 76 18.25 12.50 -21.62
C MET A 76 17.26 11.49 -22.21
N GLU A 77 17.39 11.13 -23.49
CA GLU A 77 16.52 10.17 -24.17
C GLU A 77 16.75 8.74 -23.67
N GLU A 78 18.01 8.32 -23.52
CA GLU A 78 18.40 7.05 -22.92
C GLU A 78 17.93 6.91 -21.47
N TYR A 79 18.05 7.97 -20.66
CA TYR A 79 17.58 7.95 -19.29
C TYR A 79 16.04 7.83 -19.20
N MET A 80 15.32 8.53 -20.09
CA MET A 80 13.86 8.49 -20.15
C MET A 80 13.34 7.14 -20.67
N SER A 81 13.99 6.56 -21.68
CA SER A 81 13.65 5.23 -22.21
C SER A 81 13.99 4.13 -21.20
N SER A 82 15.14 4.20 -20.52
CA SER A 82 15.50 3.27 -19.43
C SER A 82 14.51 3.31 -18.28
N LYS A 83 14.00 4.50 -17.91
CA LYS A 83 12.95 4.63 -16.89
C LYS A 83 11.59 4.12 -17.36
N LYS A 84 11.24 4.28 -18.65
CA LYS A 84 10.05 3.69 -19.25
C LYS A 84 10.14 2.16 -19.24
N ASN A 85 11.25 1.59 -19.72
CA ASN A 85 11.49 0.15 -19.75
C ASN A 85 11.49 -0.46 -18.34
N GLN A 86 12.03 0.23 -17.34
CA GLN A 86 11.95 -0.19 -15.93
C GLN A 86 10.50 -0.24 -15.43
N LYS A 87 9.65 0.74 -15.80
CA LYS A 87 8.21 0.72 -15.49
C LYS A 87 7.47 -0.40 -16.24
N GLU A 88 7.83 -0.66 -17.49
CA GLU A 88 7.21 -1.70 -18.33
C GLU A 88 7.61 -3.12 -17.91
N GLN A 89 8.86 -3.34 -17.47
CA GLN A 89 9.29 -4.60 -16.86
C GLN A 89 8.55 -4.88 -15.54
N MET A 90 8.30 -3.85 -14.72
CA MET A 90 7.43 -3.97 -13.54
C MET A 90 5.96 -4.29 -13.90
N ASN A 91 5.50 -3.90 -15.10
CA ASN A 91 4.14 -4.15 -15.59
C ASN A 91 3.98 -5.50 -16.31
N MET A 92 5.03 -6.01 -16.95
CA MET A 92 5.04 -7.30 -17.67
C MET A 92 4.83 -8.52 -16.75
N GLY A 93 5.02 -8.37 -15.44
CA GLY A 93 4.65 -9.38 -14.44
C GLY A 93 3.13 -9.58 -14.24
N SER A 94 2.29 -8.99 -15.10
CA SER A 94 0.83 -9.05 -15.05
C SER A 94 0.17 -9.81 -16.22
N LYS A 95 0.95 -10.40 -17.15
CA LYS A 95 0.43 -10.97 -18.42
C LYS A 95 -0.26 -12.35 -18.33
N TYR A 96 -0.86 -12.71 -17.20
CA TYR A 96 -1.67 -13.92 -17.05
C TYR A 96 -3.02 -13.69 -16.36
N VAL A 97 -3.73 -12.61 -16.75
CA VAL A 97 -5.20 -12.53 -16.66
C VAL A 97 -5.74 -11.54 -17.70
N ASN A 98 -6.69 -12.02 -18.51
CA ASN A 98 -7.54 -11.30 -19.48
C ASN A 98 -6.86 -10.43 -20.55
N GLU A 99 -6.62 -11.07 -21.68
CA GLU A 99 -6.73 -10.48 -23.02
C GLU A 99 -8.23 -10.29 -23.33
N ASP A 100 -8.78 -9.09 -23.05
CA ASP A 100 -9.97 -8.47 -23.68
C ASP A 100 -10.47 -7.23 -22.90
N LEU A 101 -9.77 -6.09 -23.03
CA LEU A 101 -10.40 -4.75 -22.99
C LEU A 101 -9.42 -3.68 -23.53
N PHE A 102 -9.40 -3.48 -24.85
CA PHE A 102 -8.62 -2.39 -25.44
C PHE A 102 -9.32 -1.03 -25.31
N GLY A 103 -8.56 -0.04 -24.83
CA GLY A 103 -8.64 1.34 -25.35
C GLY A 103 -9.63 2.29 -24.69
N LEU A 104 -9.21 2.93 -23.60
CA LEU A 104 -9.41 4.37 -23.44
C LEU A 104 -8.08 5.01 -22.99
N GLU A 105 -7.84 6.23 -23.47
CA GLU A 105 -6.61 6.99 -23.24
C GLU A 105 -6.66 7.67 -21.86
N ASP A 106 -5.59 7.56 -21.06
CA ASP A 106 -5.47 8.30 -19.80
C ASP A 106 -5.26 9.80 -20.08
N GLU A 107 -6.36 10.58 -20.10
CA GLU A 107 -6.28 12.04 -19.99
C GLU A 107 -5.86 12.46 -18.57
N ASP A 108 -4.58 12.76 -18.42
CA ASP A 108 -3.95 13.26 -17.19
C ASP A 108 -4.39 14.73 -16.91
N ILE A 109 -5.61 14.91 -16.37
CA ILE A 109 -6.13 16.21 -15.92
C ILE A 109 -5.70 16.46 -14.48
N GLY A 110 -4.80 17.43 -14.32
CA GLY A 110 -4.18 17.80 -13.04
C GLY A 110 -5.13 18.45 -12.02
N GLU A 111 -4.66 18.48 -10.77
CA GLU A 111 -5.34 19.08 -9.63
C GLU A 111 -5.63 20.57 -9.82
N GLU A 112 -6.91 20.97 -9.78
CA GLU A 112 -7.30 22.32 -9.36
C GLU A 112 -8.75 22.36 -8.81
N ILE A 113 -8.96 21.87 -7.58
CA ILE A 113 -10.23 22.12 -6.85
C ILE A 113 -10.11 23.46 -6.12
N ASN A 114 -10.33 24.55 -6.85
CA ASN A 114 -10.47 25.89 -6.27
C ASN A 114 -11.95 26.14 -5.92
N SER A 115 -12.31 25.90 -4.66
CA SER A 115 -13.71 25.88 -4.18
C SER A 115 -14.38 27.28 -4.12
N ARG A 116 -14.80 27.80 -5.28
CA ARG A 116 -15.68 28.97 -5.50
C ARG A 116 -16.41 28.73 -6.83
N THR A 117 -17.69 28.98 -7.08
CA THR A 117 -18.84 29.59 -6.36
C THR A 117 -20.11 29.20 -7.18
N ASN A 118 -21.38 29.31 -6.77
CA ASN A 118 -22.09 30.06 -5.72
C ASN A 118 -23.36 29.27 -5.29
N ILE A 119 -23.97 29.63 -4.15
CA ILE A 119 -25.44 29.74 -4.05
C ILE A 119 -25.74 31.17 -3.59
N THR A 120 -26.67 31.81 -4.29
CA THR A 120 -27.01 33.23 -4.25
C THR A 120 -27.37 33.77 -2.85
N ASN A 121 -26.53 34.67 -2.31
CA ASN A 121 -26.96 35.57 -1.25
C ASN A 121 -27.64 36.80 -1.87
N ILE A 122 -28.94 36.93 -1.65
CA ILE A 122 -29.68 38.17 -1.94
C ILE A 122 -29.26 39.22 -0.89
N SER A 123 -28.86 40.39 -1.36
CA SER A 123 -28.43 41.51 -0.53
C SER A 123 -29.62 42.34 -0.03
N SER A 124 -29.77 42.46 1.28
CA SER A 124 -30.45 43.60 1.92
C SER A 124 -29.84 43.85 3.30
N GLY A 125 -29.54 45.12 3.60
CA GLY A 125 -28.74 45.51 4.76
C GLY A 125 -29.53 45.61 6.07
N GLY A 126 -28.82 45.62 7.20
CA GLY A 126 -29.39 45.85 8.52
C GLY A 126 -28.30 46.07 9.58
N SER A 127 -28.35 47.20 10.27
CA SER A 127 -27.36 47.62 11.26
C SER A 127 -27.38 46.79 12.55
N ASN A 128 -26.24 46.75 13.25
CA ASN A 128 -26.13 46.22 14.62
C ASN A 128 -27.21 46.79 15.56
N ARG A 129 -27.95 45.91 16.25
CA ARG A 129 -28.41 46.09 17.66
C ARG A 129 -29.10 44.83 18.21
N GLY A 130 -28.50 44.28 19.28
CA GLY A 130 -29.19 43.72 20.45
C GLY A 130 -30.04 42.44 20.34
N GLY A 131 -29.68 41.43 21.15
CA GLY A 131 -30.66 40.67 21.94
C GLY A 131 -31.15 39.32 21.43
N SER A 132 -30.76 38.27 22.17
CA SER A 132 -31.57 37.08 22.48
C SER A 132 -32.00 36.10 21.37
N GLY A 133 -31.57 34.84 21.52
CA GLY A 133 -32.31 33.66 21.05
C GLY A 133 -31.63 32.82 19.96
N GLY A 134 -31.62 31.49 20.16
CA GLY A 134 -31.29 30.51 19.11
C GLY A 134 -29.85 29.97 19.13
N ARG A 135 -29.63 28.83 19.82
CA ARG A 135 -28.43 28.01 19.60
C ARG A 135 -28.59 27.24 18.29
N THR A 136 -28.16 27.82 17.17
CA THR A 136 -28.01 27.06 15.92
C THR A 136 -26.92 26.01 16.08
N PHE A 137 -27.29 24.73 16.00
CA PHE A 137 -26.32 23.64 15.96
C PHE A 137 -25.56 23.71 14.64
N SER A 138 -24.39 24.34 14.65
CA SER A 138 -23.43 24.11 13.57
C SER A 138 -23.01 22.64 13.60
N SER A 139 -23.16 21.96 12.47
CA SER A 139 -22.64 20.61 12.30
C SER A 139 -21.13 20.67 12.48
N LYS A 140 -20.63 20.17 13.61
CA LYS A 140 -19.19 20.08 13.86
C LYS A 140 -18.61 19.20 12.75
N LYS A 141 -17.72 19.77 11.93
CA LYS A 141 -16.94 19.00 10.96
C LYS A 141 -16.29 17.80 11.68
N PRO A 142 -16.20 16.62 11.05
CA PRO A 142 -15.48 15.48 11.64
C PRO A 142 -14.10 15.95 12.10
N ARG A 143 -13.77 15.70 13.37
CA ARG A 143 -12.46 16.10 13.92
C ARG A 143 -11.40 15.30 13.19
N GLN A 144 -10.51 15.98 12.46
CA GLN A 144 -9.25 15.37 12.05
C GLN A 144 -8.45 15.08 13.32
N LYS A 145 -8.05 13.82 13.51
CA LYS A 145 -7.24 13.41 14.67
C LYS A 145 -5.87 14.09 14.60
N GLY A 146 -5.43 14.66 15.71
CA GLY A 146 -4.11 15.27 15.84
C GLY A 146 -3.02 14.26 16.20
N PRO A 147 -1.73 14.63 16.15
CA PRO A 147 -0.62 13.73 16.48
C PRO A 147 -0.71 13.12 17.89
N MET A 148 -1.25 13.88 18.86
CA MET A 148 -1.51 13.40 20.22
C MET A 148 -2.52 12.25 20.28
N ASP A 149 -3.52 12.22 19.40
CA ASP A 149 -4.58 11.21 19.43
C ASP A 149 -4.06 9.80 19.09
N HIS A 150 -2.89 9.68 18.46
CA HIS A 150 -2.27 8.38 18.17
C HIS A 150 -1.86 7.63 19.45
N PHE A 151 -1.30 8.35 20.44
CA PHE A 151 -0.86 7.75 21.71
C PHE A 151 -2.00 7.31 22.63
N PHE A 152 -3.22 7.85 22.42
CA PHE A 152 -4.41 7.55 23.22
C PHE A 152 -5.48 6.77 22.46
N THR A 153 -5.29 6.43 21.17
CA THR A 153 -6.21 5.57 20.43
C THR A 153 -5.97 4.11 20.84
N PRO A 154 -6.94 3.40 21.45
CA PRO A 154 -6.75 2.01 21.86
C PRO A 154 -6.73 1.07 20.64
N ASN A 155 -5.97 -0.03 20.74
CA ASN A 155 -5.85 -0.98 19.63
C ASN A 155 -7.22 -1.56 19.21
N ALA A 156 -7.42 -1.76 17.90
CA ALA A 156 -8.69 -2.18 17.32
C ALA A 156 -9.18 -3.52 17.89
N GLU A 157 -8.31 -4.52 18.04
CA GLU A 157 -8.67 -5.81 18.66
C GLU A 157 -9.17 -5.64 20.11
N MET A 158 -8.54 -4.75 20.89
CA MET A 158 -8.94 -4.49 22.28
C MET A 158 -10.30 -3.78 22.36
N VAL A 159 -10.57 -2.82 21.46
CA VAL A 159 -11.88 -2.15 21.39
C VAL A 159 -12.97 -3.16 21.06
N VAL A 160 -12.74 -4.05 20.09
CA VAL A 160 -13.69 -5.11 19.71
C VAL A 160 -13.91 -6.11 20.84
N GLN A 161 -12.88 -6.47 21.60
CA GLN A 161 -13.02 -7.32 22.81
C GLN A 161 -13.89 -6.63 23.87
N ASN A 162 -13.62 -5.36 24.18
CA ASN A 162 -14.36 -4.59 25.18
C ASN A 162 -15.83 -4.34 24.81
N GLN A 163 -16.16 -4.24 23.51
CA GLN A 163 -17.54 -4.14 23.03
C GLN A 163 -18.33 -5.44 23.27
N ARG A 164 -17.68 -6.61 23.29
CA ARG A 164 -18.33 -7.90 23.57
C ARG A 164 -18.69 -8.08 25.06
N SER A 165 -18.13 -7.27 25.96
CA SER A 165 -18.23 -7.47 27.41
C SER A 165 -19.19 -6.55 28.18
N GLY A 166 -19.99 -5.68 27.54
CA GLY A 166 -20.78 -4.71 28.32
C GLY A 166 -22.00 -3.98 27.71
N LYS A 167 -23.17 -4.30 28.28
CA LYS A 167 -24.41 -3.50 28.46
C LYS A 167 -25.23 -3.05 27.24
N MET A 168 -26.54 -3.30 27.33
CA MET A 168 -27.58 -2.67 26.51
C MET A 168 -27.55 -1.14 26.68
N ASN A 169 -27.48 -0.43 25.55
CA ASN A 169 -27.63 1.02 25.51
C ASN A 169 -29.05 1.40 25.09
N GLN A 170 -29.59 2.46 25.69
CA GLN A 170 -30.91 2.99 25.36
C GLN A 170 -30.91 3.53 23.92
N THR A 171 -31.95 3.17 23.14
CA THR A 171 -32.09 3.67 21.77
C THR A 171 -32.42 5.16 21.77
N THR A 172 -31.75 5.90 20.88
CA THR A 172 -31.90 7.36 20.72
C THR A 172 -32.20 7.70 19.26
N ILE A 173 -32.71 8.91 19.00
CA ILE A 173 -33.04 9.40 17.65
C ILE A 173 -31.85 9.29 16.67
N ASN A 174 -30.61 9.37 17.20
CA ASN A 174 -29.37 9.19 16.44
C ASN A 174 -29.23 7.78 15.83
N ASP A 175 -29.94 6.77 16.34
CA ASP A 175 -29.82 5.39 15.86
C ASP A 175 -30.50 5.16 14.51
N ALA A 176 -31.49 5.98 14.13
CA ALA A 176 -32.04 5.96 12.77
C ALA A 176 -30.99 6.41 11.73
N TYR A 177 -30.27 7.50 12.02
CA TYR A 177 -29.17 7.98 11.19
C TYR A 177 -28.00 6.99 11.15
N LYS A 178 -27.64 6.38 12.29
CA LYS A 178 -26.63 5.31 12.34
C LYS A 178 -27.06 4.07 11.55
N LYS A 179 -28.34 3.71 11.56
CA LYS A 179 -28.87 2.56 10.79
C LYS A 179 -28.69 2.80 9.30
N GLU A 180 -29.10 3.97 8.80
CA GLU A 180 -28.94 4.35 7.39
C GLU A 180 -27.46 4.46 6.97
N ALA A 181 -26.61 5.02 7.83
CA ALA A 181 -25.17 5.07 7.60
C ALA A 181 -24.52 3.67 7.58
N ARG A 182 -24.92 2.79 8.50
CA ARG A 182 -24.49 1.37 8.53
C ARG A 182 -24.96 0.63 7.27
N GLU A 183 -26.20 0.84 6.85
CA GLU A 183 -26.76 0.21 5.65
C GLU A 183 -25.95 0.57 4.40
N ARG A 184 -25.62 1.84 4.19
CA ARG A 184 -24.70 2.27 3.10
C ARG A 184 -23.34 1.56 3.15
N VAL A 185 -22.72 1.49 4.33
CA VAL A 185 -21.41 0.82 4.51
C VAL A 185 -21.52 -0.68 4.21
N CYS A 186 -22.55 -1.36 4.74
CA CYS A 186 -22.80 -2.76 4.46
C CYS A 186 -23.03 -3.02 2.97
N THR A 187 -23.84 -2.21 2.27
CA THR A 187 -24.07 -2.34 0.82
C THR A 187 -22.78 -2.21 0.02
N LEU A 188 -21.89 -1.28 0.38
CA LEU A 188 -20.59 -1.12 -0.30
C LEU A 188 -19.65 -2.31 -0.04
N ILE A 189 -19.59 -2.82 1.20
CA ILE A 189 -18.82 -4.03 1.54
C ILE A 189 -19.34 -5.23 0.75
N THR A 190 -20.67 -5.47 0.76
CA THR A 190 -21.30 -6.57 0.03
C THR A 190 -21.05 -6.48 -1.48
N ARG A 191 -21.12 -5.28 -2.06
CA ARG A 191 -20.80 -5.04 -3.47
C ARG A 191 -19.34 -5.39 -3.78
N TRP A 192 -18.40 -4.93 -2.96
CA TRP A 192 -16.98 -5.28 -3.11
C TRP A 192 -16.75 -6.79 -2.98
N MET A 193 -17.45 -7.48 -2.06
CA MET A 193 -17.37 -8.94 -1.94
C MET A 193 -17.90 -9.64 -3.20
N TYR A 194 -18.97 -9.15 -3.83
CA TYR A 194 -19.44 -9.69 -5.11
C TYR A 194 -18.45 -9.45 -6.26
N GLU A 195 -17.91 -8.24 -6.39
CA GLU A 195 -16.93 -7.87 -7.41
C GLU A 195 -15.61 -8.66 -7.28
N ALA A 196 -15.18 -8.94 -6.04
CA ALA A 196 -13.97 -9.73 -5.74
C ALA A 196 -14.23 -11.25 -5.55
N ALA A 197 -15.46 -11.72 -5.79
CA ALA A 197 -15.89 -13.12 -5.60
C ALA A 197 -15.56 -13.71 -4.20
N ILE A 198 -15.64 -12.88 -3.16
CA ILE A 198 -15.31 -13.26 -1.78
C ILE A 198 -16.47 -14.05 -1.14
N PRO A 199 -16.25 -15.27 -0.64
CA PRO A 199 -17.27 -16.05 0.05
C PRO A 199 -17.87 -15.34 1.27
N PHE A 200 -19.18 -15.48 1.49
CA PHE A 200 -19.89 -14.69 2.52
C PHE A 200 -19.47 -15.01 3.96
N ASN A 201 -18.90 -16.19 4.21
CA ASN A 201 -18.32 -16.53 5.51
C ASN A 201 -17.07 -15.67 5.84
N ALA A 202 -16.49 -14.93 4.89
CA ALA A 202 -15.34 -14.07 5.18
C ALA A 202 -15.62 -13.00 6.26
N VAL A 203 -16.88 -12.57 6.42
CA VAL A 203 -17.27 -11.60 7.47
C VAL A 203 -17.29 -12.21 8.89
N THR A 204 -17.21 -13.53 9.02
CA THR A 204 -17.16 -14.21 10.33
C THR A 204 -15.72 -14.41 10.83
N TYR A 205 -14.71 -14.15 10.00
CA TYR A 205 -13.32 -14.28 10.42
C TYR A 205 -12.97 -13.25 11.51
N PRO A 206 -12.18 -13.63 12.55
CA PRO A 206 -11.85 -12.74 13.66
C PRO A 206 -11.21 -11.41 13.27
N SER A 207 -10.49 -11.36 12.15
CA SER A 207 -9.83 -10.18 11.59
C SER A 207 -10.77 -9.17 10.93
N PHE A 208 -12.01 -9.56 10.58
CA PHE A 208 -12.94 -8.67 9.88
C PHE A 208 -13.39 -7.49 10.77
N GLN A 209 -13.76 -7.74 12.02
CA GLN A 209 -14.25 -6.68 12.91
C GLN A 209 -13.15 -5.67 13.31
N PRO A 210 -11.91 -6.08 13.67
CA PRO A 210 -10.79 -5.16 13.89
C PRO A 210 -10.44 -4.34 12.65
N MET A 211 -10.52 -4.91 11.44
CA MET A 211 -10.33 -4.14 10.20
C MET A 211 -11.35 -2.99 10.09
N ILE A 212 -12.64 -3.26 10.32
CA ILE A 212 -13.69 -2.21 10.29
C ILE A 212 -13.46 -1.16 11.38
N GLU A 213 -13.10 -1.58 12.59
CA GLU A 213 -12.76 -0.67 13.70
C GLU A 213 -11.55 0.21 13.36
N ALA A 214 -10.46 -0.35 12.82
CA ALA A 214 -9.27 0.40 12.41
C ALA A 214 -9.57 1.44 11.31
N ILE A 215 -10.42 1.10 10.34
CA ILE A 215 -10.92 2.04 9.32
C ILE A 215 -11.71 3.17 9.98
N GLY A 216 -12.60 2.85 10.92
CA GLY A 216 -13.37 3.84 11.68
C GLY A 216 -12.50 4.73 12.56
N GLN A 217 -11.43 4.19 13.14
CA GLN A 217 -10.45 4.91 13.96
C GLN A 217 -9.56 5.85 13.15
N TYR A 218 -9.23 5.51 11.90
CA TYR A 218 -8.55 6.43 10.97
C TYR A 218 -9.47 7.61 10.62
N GLY A 219 -10.73 7.31 10.27
CA GLY A 219 -11.75 8.30 9.97
C GLY A 219 -11.75 8.79 8.50
N VAL A 220 -12.32 9.98 8.29
CA VAL A 220 -12.58 10.52 6.93
C VAL A 220 -11.27 10.84 6.21
N GLY A 221 -11.14 10.36 4.96
CA GLY A 221 -9.98 10.60 4.11
C GLY A 221 -8.97 9.44 4.04
N MET A 222 -9.28 8.30 4.66
CA MET A 222 -8.52 7.05 4.48
C MET A 222 -8.51 6.64 3.00
N LYS A 223 -7.33 6.43 2.42
CA LYS A 223 -7.16 5.84 1.08
C LYS A 223 -6.90 4.35 1.24
N GLY A 224 -7.73 3.52 0.59
CA GLY A 224 -7.55 2.07 0.60
C GLY A 224 -6.15 1.65 0.13
N PRO A 225 -5.63 0.51 0.61
CA PRO A 225 -4.27 0.07 0.30
C PRO A 225 -4.13 -0.23 -1.18
N THR A 226 -2.99 0.17 -1.76
CA THR A 226 -2.69 -0.12 -3.17
C THR A 226 -2.34 -1.59 -3.38
N PHE A 227 -2.50 -2.08 -4.61
CA PHE A 227 -2.11 -3.44 -4.99
C PHE A 227 -0.65 -3.78 -4.61
N HIS A 228 0.27 -2.84 -4.77
CA HIS A 228 1.68 -3.03 -4.40
C HIS A 228 1.88 -3.11 -2.88
N GLU A 229 1.19 -2.29 -2.09
CA GLU A 229 1.26 -2.36 -0.63
C GLU A 229 0.73 -3.69 -0.10
N VAL A 230 -0.40 -4.18 -0.61
CA VAL A 230 -0.94 -5.50 -0.23
C VAL A 230 0.04 -6.62 -0.64
N ARG A 231 0.42 -6.66 -1.92
CA ARG A 231 1.24 -7.74 -2.51
C ARG A 231 2.66 -7.82 -1.93
N VAL A 232 3.27 -6.70 -1.55
CA VAL A 232 4.69 -6.66 -1.19
C VAL A 232 4.90 -6.22 0.25
N THR A 233 4.40 -5.05 0.64
CA THR A 233 4.74 -4.44 1.94
C THR A 233 4.03 -5.14 3.09
N ASN A 234 2.71 -5.35 2.96
CA ASN A 234 1.89 -5.95 3.99
C ASN A 234 2.11 -7.47 4.04
N LEU A 235 2.21 -8.14 2.88
CA LEU A 235 2.57 -9.56 2.84
C LEU A 235 3.91 -9.86 3.56
N LYS A 236 4.93 -8.99 3.44
CA LYS A 236 6.18 -9.14 4.19
C LYS A 236 6.01 -8.97 5.71
N LYS A 237 5.09 -8.09 6.15
CA LYS A 237 4.77 -7.92 7.58
C LYS A 237 4.04 -9.13 8.12
N GLU A 238 3.00 -9.62 7.42
CA GLU A 238 2.28 -10.84 7.80
C GLU A 238 3.21 -12.06 7.83
N LEU A 239 4.13 -12.18 6.87
CA LEU A 239 5.15 -13.24 6.90
C LEU A 239 6.06 -13.13 8.13
N ALA A 240 6.47 -11.92 8.51
CA ALA A 240 7.31 -11.69 9.69
C ALA A 240 6.55 -12.00 11.01
N LEU A 241 5.31 -11.56 11.13
CA LEU A 241 4.43 -11.90 12.26
C LEU A 241 4.20 -13.42 12.37
N THR A 242 3.90 -14.07 11.25
CA THR A 242 3.75 -15.53 11.18
C THR A 242 5.01 -16.24 11.63
N LYS A 243 6.19 -15.82 11.15
CA LYS A 243 7.49 -16.37 11.57
C LYS A 243 7.80 -16.14 13.04
N ASP A 244 7.35 -15.03 13.62
CA ASP A 244 7.53 -14.76 15.05
C ASP A 244 6.70 -15.72 15.91
N LEU A 245 5.42 -15.93 15.54
CA LEU A 245 4.54 -16.93 16.17
C LEU A 245 5.08 -18.37 16.03
N MET A 246 5.76 -18.70 14.92
CA MET A 246 6.37 -20.01 14.71
C MET A 246 7.56 -20.30 15.66
N LYS A 247 8.24 -19.29 16.22
CA LYS A 247 9.41 -19.49 17.09
C LYS A 247 9.08 -20.31 18.33
N ASP A 248 7.88 -20.13 18.89
CA ASP A 248 7.43 -20.87 20.08
C ASP A 248 7.32 -22.38 19.81
N HIS A 249 7.06 -22.79 18.57
CA HIS A 249 7.11 -24.19 18.16
C HIS A 249 8.56 -24.64 17.93
N MET A 250 9.42 -23.82 17.33
CA MET A 250 10.85 -24.16 17.15
C MET A 250 11.57 -24.41 18.49
N VAL A 251 11.25 -23.64 19.54
CA VAL A 251 11.75 -23.86 20.91
C VAL A 251 11.21 -25.15 21.54
N GLU A 252 10.07 -25.65 21.08
CA GLU A 252 9.49 -26.93 21.51
C GLU A 252 10.16 -28.13 20.82
N TRP A 253 10.52 -27.97 19.53
CA TRP A 253 11.23 -28.98 18.75
C TRP A 253 12.54 -29.40 19.43
N GLY A 254 13.35 -28.44 19.90
CA GLY A 254 14.59 -28.73 20.64
C GLY A 254 14.43 -29.26 22.07
N LYS A 255 13.20 -29.48 22.55
CA LYS A 255 12.92 -30.10 23.86
C LYS A 255 12.34 -31.50 23.74
N ASN A 256 11.34 -31.63 22.87
CA ASN A 256 10.48 -32.81 22.78
C ASN A 256 10.53 -33.48 21.39
N GLY A 257 11.32 -32.94 20.47
CA GLY A 257 11.34 -33.34 19.07
C GLY A 257 10.14 -32.83 18.28
N CYS A 258 10.18 -33.08 16.98
CA CYS A 258 9.10 -32.87 16.03
C CYS A 258 9.14 -33.89 14.90
N SER A 259 8.03 -34.11 14.21
CA SER A 259 7.97 -35.01 13.06
C SER A 259 7.64 -34.24 11.78
N ILE A 260 8.44 -34.45 10.74
CA ILE A 260 8.23 -33.84 9.42
C ILE A 260 7.20 -34.68 8.66
N MET A 261 6.22 -34.01 8.06
CA MET A 261 5.16 -34.63 7.25
C MET A 261 5.17 -34.03 5.85
N SER A 262 5.07 -34.89 4.83
CA SER A 262 4.89 -34.48 3.44
C SER A 262 3.54 -34.97 2.91
N ASP A 263 2.68 -34.06 2.46
CA ASP A 263 1.42 -34.37 1.80
C ASP A 263 1.48 -33.96 0.33
N GLY A 264 1.26 -34.91 -0.58
CA GLY A 264 1.45 -34.73 -2.02
C GLY A 264 0.19 -35.02 -2.81
N TRP A 265 -0.32 -34.03 -3.54
CA TRP A 265 -1.49 -34.19 -4.41
C TRP A 265 -1.17 -33.86 -5.87
N THR A 266 -1.97 -34.37 -6.79
CA THR A 266 -1.82 -34.12 -8.23
C THR A 266 -3.14 -33.68 -8.84
N ASP A 267 -3.14 -32.53 -9.51
CA ASP A 267 -4.27 -31.97 -10.24
C ASP A 267 -4.54 -32.76 -11.53
N ARG A 268 -5.75 -32.63 -12.09
CA ARG A 268 -6.12 -33.21 -13.40
C ARG A 268 -5.32 -32.64 -14.57
N LYS A 269 -4.58 -31.55 -14.35
CA LYS A 269 -3.62 -30.94 -15.28
C LYS A 269 -2.18 -31.44 -15.06
N GLU A 270 -2.02 -32.60 -14.43
CA GLU A 270 -0.75 -33.26 -14.06
C GLU A 270 0.15 -32.43 -13.13
N ARG A 271 -0.34 -31.31 -12.59
CA ARG A 271 0.40 -30.48 -11.66
C ARG A 271 0.51 -31.19 -10.31
N THR A 272 1.72 -31.48 -9.86
CA THR A 272 1.98 -32.11 -8.56
C THR A 272 2.50 -31.08 -7.57
N LEU A 273 1.80 -30.94 -6.44
CA LEU A 273 2.19 -30.07 -5.33
C LEU A 273 2.45 -30.92 -4.09
N VAL A 274 3.58 -30.66 -3.42
CA VAL A 274 3.94 -31.30 -2.14
C VAL A 274 3.98 -30.23 -1.05
N ASN A 275 3.15 -30.40 -0.04
CA ASN A 275 3.12 -29.60 1.17
C ASN A 275 4.04 -30.23 2.22
N PHE A 276 4.95 -29.45 2.78
CA PHE A 276 5.77 -29.84 3.91
C PHE A 276 5.23 -29.18 5.18
N LEU A 277 5.00 -30.00 6.20
CA LEU A 277 4.50 -29.60 7.50
C LEU A 277 5.40 -30.18 8.59
N VAL A 278 5.47 -29.53 9.74
CA VAL A 278 6.16 -30.05 10.92
C VAL A 278 5.17 -30.13 12.07
N ASN A 279 5.06 -31.30 12.69
CA ASN A 279 4.18 -31.54 13.82
C ASN A 279 4.97 -31.62 15.13
N CYS A 280 4.44 -31.03 16.19
CA CYS A 280 5.01 -31.07 17.54
C CYS A 280 3.88 -31.09 18.59
N SER A 281 4.22 -31.16 19.88
CA SER A 281 3.25 -31.15 21.00
C SER A 281 2.29 -29.95 20.97
N LYS A 282 2.73 -28.80 20.43
CA LYS A 282 1.93 -27.57 20.26
C LYS A 282 1.05 -27.57 19.01
N GLY A 283 1.15 -28.59 18.16
CA GLY A 283 0.39 -28.75 16.92
C GLY A 283 1.24 -28.71 15.65
N THR A 284 0.55 -28.72 14.51
CA THR A 284 1.14 -28.77 13.17
C THR A 284 1.34 -27.37 12.58
N MET A 285 2.52 -27.13 12.01
CA MET A 285 2.84 -25.93 11.25
C MET A 285 3.06 -26.26 9.77
N PHE A 286 2.53 -25.44 8.87
CA PHE A 286 2.87 -25.47 7.46
C PHE A 286 4.19 -24.74 7.23
N MET A 287 5.13 -25.39 6.54
CA MET A 287 6.44 -24.82 6.21
C MET A 287 6.46 -24.23 4.79
N GLN A 288 6.13 -25.06 3.80
CA GLN A 288 6.16 -24.68 2.39
C GLN A 288 5.31 -25.62 1.53
N SER A 289 4.89 -25.15 0.35
CA SER A 289 4.38 -25.98 -0.73
C SER A 289 5.32 -25.85 -1.93
N ILE A 290 5.70 -26.98 -2.53
CA ILE A 290 6.64 -27.06 -3.65
C ILE A 290 5.91 -27.64 -4.86
N ASP A 291 5.98 -26.92 -5.99
CA ASP A 291 5.57 -27.43 -7.29
C ASP A 291 6.64 -28.39 -7.81
N VAL A 292 6.30 -29.68 -7.86
CA VAL A 292 7.16 -30.76 -8.36
C VAL A 292 6.64 -31.33 -9.67
N SER A 293 5.77 -30.61 -10.39
CA SER A 293 5.20 -31.05 -11.69
C SER A 293 6.26 -31.30 -12.75
N SER A 294 7.36 -30.53 -12.73
CA SER A 294 8.51 -30.70 -13.62
C SER A 294 9.53 -31.73 -13.11
N MET A 295 9.30 -32.31 -11.92
CA MET A 295 10.12 -33.36 -11.36
C MET A 295 9.47 -34.72 -11.62
N ILE A 296 10.19 -35.61 -12.30
CA ILE A 296 9.89 -37.04 -12.27
C ILE A 296 9.80 -37.45 -10.79
N LYS A 297 8.74 -38.18 -10.41
CA LYS A 297 8.45 -38.63 -9.03
C LYS A 297 9.40 -39.76 -8.57
N THR A 298 10.70 -39.59 -8.80
CA THR A 298 11.76 -40.50 -8.35
C THR A 298 11.95 -40.35 -6.85
N GLY A 299 12.13 -41.47 -6.13
CA GLY A 299 12.39 -41.46 -4.69
C GLY A 299 13.58 -40.58 -4.30
N GLU A 300 14.62 -40.52 -5.13
CA GLU A 300 15.81 -39.68 -4.98
C GLU A 300 15.47 -38.18 -4.83
N LYS A 301 14.60 -37.63 -5.68
CA LYS A 301 14.22 -36.21 -5.61
C LYS A 301 13.34 -35.91 -4.40
N MET A 302 12.47 -36.85 -4.01
CA MET A 302 11.70 -36.72 -2.78
C MET A 302 12.59 -36.78 -1.54
N PHE A 303 13.61 -37.64 -1.57
CA PHE A 303 14.65 -37.71 -0.54
C PHE A 303 15.42 -36.39 -0.46
N GLU A 304 15.97 -35.86 -1.55
CA GLU A 304 16.66 -34.55 -1.57
C GLU A 304 15.81 -33.38 -1.04
N LEU A 305 14.48 -33.45 -1.18
CA LEU A 305 13.58 -32.43 -0.64
C LEU A 305 13.36 -32.62 0.86
N LEU A 306 13.15 -33.86 1.32
CA LEU A 306 13.01 -34.20 2.74
C LEU A 306 14.29 -33.92 3.53
N ASP A 307 15.45 -34.29 2.98
CA ASP A 307 16.78 -34.10 3.55
C ASP A 307 17.04 -32.60 3.85
N LYS A 308 16.77 -31.72 2.88
CA LYS A 308 16.82 -30.25 3.07
C LYS A 308 15.85 -29.71 4.14
N TRP A 309 14.76 -30.43 4.43
CA TRP A 309 13.87 -30.07 5.53
C TRP A 309 14.38 -30.57 6.88
N VAL A 310 14.99 -31.77 6.93
CA VAL A 310 15.68 -32.28 8.11
C VAL A 310 16.84 -31.35 8.49
N GLU A 311 17.69 -30.95 7.53
CA GLU A 311 18.76 -29.95 7.74
C GLU A 311 18.23 -28.62 8.28
N GLN A 312 17.10 -28.11 7.77
CA GLN A 312 16.51 -26.82 8.20
C GLN A 312 15.85 -26.88 9.59
N VAL A 313 15.36 -28.06 9.99
CA VAL A 313 14.77 -28.29 11.31
C VAL A 313 15.83 -28.66 12.36
N GLY A 314 16.97 -29.21 11.92
CA GLY A 314 18.01 -29.81 12.75
C GLY A 314 17.73 -31.29 12.98
N GLU A 315 18.66 -32.16 12.60
CA GLU A 315 18.55 -33.63 12.75
C GLU A 315 18.23 -34.03 14.19
N GLU A 316 18.84 -33.34 15.16
CA GLU A 316 18.66 -33.56 16.60
C GLU A 316 17.24 -33.24 17.10
N ASN A 317 16.48 -32.46 16.33
CA ASN A 317 15.11 -32.05 16.64
C ASN A 317 14.06 -32.93 15.93
N VAL A 318 14.47 -33.82 15.02
CA VAL A 318 13.57 -34.66 14.23
C VAL A 318 13.41 -36.03 14.89
N ILE A 319 12.18 -36.39 15.24
CA ILE A 319 11.83 -37.71 15.78
C ILE A 319 10.87 -38.44 14.85
N GLN A 320 11.12 -39.75 14.71
CA GLN A 320 10.20 -40.68 14.07
C GLN A 320 9.30 -41.31 15.14
N LEU A 321 7.99 -41.08 15.02
CA LEU A 321 6.93 -41.66 15.85
C LEU A 321 6.27 -42.84 15.11
#